data_AF-A0A975U2L5-F1
#
_entry.id   AF-A0A975U2L5-F1
#
_cell.length_a   1.000
_cell.length_b   1.000
_cell.length_c   1.000
_cell.angle_alpha   90.00
_cell.angle_beta   90.00
_cell.angle_gamma   90.00
#
_symmetry.space_group_name_H-M   'P 1'
#
loop_
_entity.id
_entity.type
_entity.pdbx_description
1 polymer ?
#
loop_
_entity_poly.entity_id
_entity_poly.type
_entity_poly.pdbx_seq_one_letter_code
_entity_poly.pdbx_strand_id
1 'polypeptide(L)'
;MRARFGPARLIASAGSKPSTLNPLAVAVMAEIGIDIAGHRPKAPENIDLARFGPIVTLCADEVCLVVPGAVRPLHWPIADPAQVRMTDAFRATRDEIGSSASRLGACFCRATLMPPAVEATRRRGGAREFPLLGSHCCSNESMT
;
A
#
# COMPACT_ATOMS: atom_id res chain seq x y z
N MET A 1 -6.71 -4.09 -0.97
CA MET A 1 -6.57 -2.65 -1.34
C MET A 1 -7.87 -2.03 -1.87
N ARG A 2 -8.37 -2.40 -3.06
CA ARG A 2 -9.61 -1.81 -3.65
C ARG A 2 -10.83 -1.88 -2.73
N ALA A 3 -11.14 -3.08 -2.22
CA ALA A 3 -12.25 -3.29 -1.29
C ALA A 3 -12.16 -2.43 -0.01
N ARG A 4 -10.95 -1.99 0.37
CA ARG A 4 -10.70 -1.25 1.62
C ARG A 4 -10.68 0.27 1.43
N PHE A 5 -10.06 0.74 0.36
CA PHE A 5 -9.89 2.18 0.11
C PHE A 5 -10.96 2.78 -0.82
N GLY A 6 -11.82 1.93 -1.40
CA GLY A 6 -12.90 2.35 -2.28
C GLY A 6 -12.43 2.74 -3.69
N PRO A 7 -13.38 3.05 -4.58
CA PRO A 7 -13.10 3.31 -6.01
C PRO A 7 -12.47 4.69 -6.27
N ALA A 8 -12.52 5.61 -5.31
CA ALA A 8 -11.94 6.96 -5.45
C ALA A 8 -10.40 6.97 -5.48
N ARG A 9 -9.75 5.83 -5.18
CA ARG A 9 -8.28 5.69 -5.18
C ARG A 9 -7.85 4.86 -6.39
N LEU A 10 -6.85 5.37 -7.13
CA LEU A 10 -6.19 4.61 -8.19
C LEU A 10 -5.30 3.52 -7.55
N ILE A 11 -5.64 2.25 -7.80
CA ILE A 11 -4.93 1.09 -7.22
C ILE A 11 -4.56 0.12 -8.33
N ALA A 12 -3.26 -0.17 -8.42
CA ALA A 12 -2.67 -1.13 -9.34
C ALA A 12 -1.65 -2.02 -8.62
N SER A 13 -1.34 -3.16 -9.23
CA SER A 13 -0.32 -4.11 -8.79
C SER A 13 0.47 -4.60 -10.00
N ALA A 14 1.75 -4.86 -9.82
CA ALA A 14 2.63 -5.49 -10.81
C ALA A 14 3.57 -6.47 -10.11
N GLY A 15 4.16 -7.38 -10.89
CA GLY A 15 5.18 -8.31 -10.42
C GLY A 15 6.30 -8.45 -11.44
N SER A 16 7.51 -8.71 -10.96
CA SER A 16 8.74 -8.89 -11.77
C SER A 16 8.59 -9.98 -12.84
N LYS A 17 7.90 -11.07 -12.50
CA LYS A 17 7.63 -12.21 -13.37
C LYS A 17 6.11 -12.41 -13.50
N PRO A 18 5.42 -11.64 -14.35
CA PRO A 18 3.98 -11.79 -14.53
C PRO A 18 3.68 -13.15 -15.17
N SER A 19 2.90 -13.96 -14.47
CA SER A 19 2.46 -15.28 -14.93
C SER A 19 0.93 -15.36 -14.88
N THR A 20 0.36 -16.56 -14.73
CA THR A 20 -1.07 -16.74 -14.50
C THR A 20 -1.46 -16.43 -13.06
N LEU A 21 -2.64 -15.86 -12.86
CA LEU A 21 -3.17 -15.66 -11.51
C LEU A 21 -3.32 -17.01 -10.79
N ASN A 22 -2.79 -17.12 -9.57
CA ASN A 22 -2.81 -18.37 -8.82
C ASN A 22 -4.27 -18.72 -8.40
N PRO A 23 -4.80 -19.90 -8.75
CA PRO A 23 -6.16 -20.29 -8.38
C PRO A 23 -6.40 -20.32 -6.86
N LEU A 24 -5.39 -20.66 -6.06
CA LEU A 24 -5.48 -20.65 -4.60
C LEU A 24 -5.66 -19.22 -4.08
N ALA A 25 -5.00 -18.24 -4.69
CA ALA A 25 -5.19 -16.83 -4.34
C ALA A 25 -6.63 -16.38 -4.63
N VAL A 26 -7.23 -16.82 -5.74
CA VAL A 26 -8.64 -16.54 -6.05
C VAL A 26 -9.56 -17.17 -5.00
N ALA A 27 -9.33 -18.43 -4.66
CA ALA A 27 -10.13 -19.15 -3.68
C ALA A 27 -10.11 -18.48 -2.29
N VAL A 28 -8.93 -18.15 -1.74
CA VAL A 28 -8.84 -17.54 -0.40
C VAL A 28 -9.36 -16.11 -0.35
N MET A 29 -9.33 -15.38 -1.47
CA MET A 29 -9.92 -14.04 -1.54
C MET A 29 -11.45 -14.12 -1.61
N ALA A 30 -12.00 -15.12 -2.31
CA ALA A 30 -13.43 -15.37 -2.37
C ALA A 30 -14.02 -15.74 -0.99
N GLU A 31 -13.26 -16.42 -0.12
CA GLU A 31 -13.66 -16.72 1.27
C GLU A 31 -14.06 -15.47 2.07
N ILE A 32 -13.44 -14.32 1.78
CA ILE A 32 -13.72 -13.04 2.43
C ILE A 32 -14.59 -12.10 1.58
N GLY A 33 -15.24 -12.64 0.53
CA GLY A 33 -16.13 -11.90 -0.35
C GLY A 33 -15.44 -10.96 -1.33
N ILE A 34 -14.15 -11.17 -1.62
CA ILE A 34 -13.39 -10.36 -2.58
C ILE A 34 -13.09 -11.19 -3.83
N ASP A 35 -13.74 -10.86 -4.95
CA ASP A 35 -13.43 -11.44 -6.24
C ASP A 35 -12.21 -10.77 -6.89
N ILE A 36 -11.22 -11.58 -7.26
CA ILE A 36 -10.02 -11.17 -8.00
C ILE A 36 -9.85 -11.93 -9.31
N ALA A 37 -10.80 -12.79 -9.72
CA ALA A 37 -10.66 -13.67 -10.87
C ALA A 37 -10.44 -12.91 -12.19
N GLY A 38 -11.01 -11.71 -12.31
CA GLY A 38 -10.82 -10.83 -13.48
C GLY A 38 -9.48 -10.09 -13.51
N HIS A 39 -8.64 -10.20 -12.47
CA HIS A 39 -7.36 -9.53 -12.44
C HIS A 39 -6.32 -10.23 -13.30
N ARG A 40 -5.46 -9.42 -13.95
CA ARG A 40 -4.37 -9.93 -14.78
C ARG A 40 -3.03 -9.49 -14.22
N PRO A 41 -2.09 -10.43 -14.00
CA PRO A 41 -0.70 -10.10 -13.70
C PRO A 41 -0.10 -9.26 -14.83
N LYS A 42 0.74 -8.30 -14.46
CA LYS A 42 1.37 -7.36 -15.39
C LYS A 42 2.77 -7.01 -14.91
N ALA A 43 3.64 -6.77 -15.87
CA ALA A 43 5.00 -6.33 -15.64
C ALA A 43 4.98 -4.86 -15.13
N PRO A 44 5.92 -4.44 -14.27
CA PRO A 44 5.96 -3.08 -13.77
C PRO A 44 6.15 -2.02 -14.85
N GLU A 45 6.82 -2.37 -15.96
CA GLU A 45 7.07 -1.51 -17.11
C GLU A 45 5.76 -1.10 -17.81
N ASN A 46 4.69 -1.87 -17.62
CA ASN A 46 3.35 -1.57 -18.15
C ASN A 46 2.55 -0.62 -17.25
N ILE A 47 3.14 -0.13 -16.16
CA ILE A 47 2.51 0.80 -15.23
C ILE A 47 3.30 2.11 -15.21
N ASP A 48 2.61 3.20 -15.50
CA ASP A 48 3.15 4.54 -15.28
C ASP A 48 3.19 4.83 -13.76
N LEU A 49 4.35 4.54 -13.15
CA LEU A 49 4.58 4.70 -11.71
C LEU A 49 4.46 6.15 -11.25
N ALA A 50 4.65 7.14 -12.13
CA ALA A 50 4.57 8.56 -11.78
C ALA A 50 3.15 9.01 -11.39
N ARG A 51 2.13 8.21 -11.74
CA ARG A 51 0.72 8.46 -11.38
C ARG A 51 0.34 7.99 -9.97
N PHE A 52 1.26 7.32 -9.27
CA PHE A 52 1.00 6.73 -7.97
C PHE A 52 1.75 7.50 -6.88
N GLY A 53 1.09 7.69 -5.73
CA GLY A 53 1.71 8.29 -4.54
C GLY A 53 2.58 7.25 -3.82
N PRO A 54 1.99 6.42 -2.93
CA PRO A 54 2.75 5.37 -2.28
C PRO A 54 2.93 4.15 -3.19
N ILE A 55 4.17 3.67 -3.30
CA ILE A 55 4.50 2.37 -3.91
C ILE A 55 4.82 1.40 -2.78
N VAL A 56 4.16 0.23 -2.80
CA VAL A 56 4.33 -0.81 -1.79
C VAL A 56 5.03 -2.01 -2.43
N THR A 57 6.16 -2.44 -1.87
CA THR A 57 6.86 -3.67 -2.26
C THR A 57 6.55 -4.79 -1.25
N LEU A 58 6.26 -5.99 -1.76
CA LEU A 58 5.82 -7.13 -0.95
C LEU A 58 6.89 -8.24 -0.80
N CYS A 59 7.94 -8.21 -1.62
CA CYS A 59 8.90 -9.30 -1.70
C CYS A 59 9.77 -9.34 -0.44
N ALA A 60 9.94 -10.50 0.19
CA ALA A 60 10.92 -10.68 1.25
C ALA A 60 12.37 -10.80 0.72
N ASP A 61 12.57 -11.49 -0.42
CA ASP A 61 13.90 -11.90 -0.90
C ASP A 61 14.18 -11.65 -2.39
N GLU A 62 13.18 -11.26 -3.20
CA GLU A 62 13.40 -10.97 -4.63
C GLU A 62 13.94 -9.55 -4.86
N VAL A 63 14.70 -9.38 -5.96
CA VAL A 63 15.12 -8.09 -6.51
C VAL A 63 13.88 -7.22 -6.72
N CYS A 64 13.59 -6.37 -5.73
CA CYS A 64 12.52 -5.41 -5.82
C CYS A 64 12.84 -4.41 -6.93
N LEU A 65 11.83 -4.06 -7.70
CA LEU A 65 11.95 -3.04 -8.74
C LEU A 65 12.55 -1.77 -8.15
N VAL A 66 13.62 -1.27 -8.76
CA VAL A 66 14.13 0.07 -8.47
C VAL A 66 13.06 1.06 -8.95
N VAL A 67 12.36 1.65 -8.00
CA VAL A 67 11.33 2.65 -8.26
C VAL A 67 12.02 3.96 -8.66
N PRO A 68 11.87 4.45 -9.90
CA PRO A 68 12.48 5.72 -10.31
C PRO A 68 11.69 6.88 -9.67
N GLY A 69 12.34 7.72 -8.86
CA GLY A 69 11.75 8.94 -8.32
C GLY A 69 12.06 9.24 -6.85
N ALA A 70 11.57 10.38 -6.37
CA ALA A 70 11.80 10.90 -5.01
C ALA A 70 10.95 10.25 -3.90
N VAL A 71 10.06 9.31 -4.25
CA VAL A 71 9.17 8.67 -3.28
C VAL A 71 9.80 7.37 -2.78
N ARG A 72 10.11 7.32 -1.48
CA ARG A 72 10.58 6.08 -0.84
C ARG A 72 9.44 5.05 -0.84
N PRO A 73 9.66 3.84 -1.38
CA PRO A 73 8.66 2.79 -1.33
C PRO A 73 8.45 2.29 0.11
N LEU A 74 7.23 1.89 0.42
CA LEU A 74 6.90 1.16 1.64
C LEU A 74 7.20 -0.32 1.42
N HIS A 75 7.99 -0.91 2.30
CA HIS A 75 8.37 -2.31 2.21
C HIS A 75 7.62 -3.16 3.24
N TRP A 76 6.88 -4.16 2.77
CA TRP A 76 6.24 -5.17 3.61
C TRP A 76 6.87 -6.52 3.27
N PRO A 77 7.78 -7.05 4.11
CA PRO A 77 8.48 -8.30 3.84
C PRO A 77 7.55 -9.49 4.10
N ILE A 78 6.72 -9.82 3.11
CA ILE A 78 5.71 -10.87 3.23
C ILE A 78 6.22 -12.11 2.49
N ALA A 79 6.19 -13.26 3.17
CA ALA A 79 6.61 -14.53 2.58
C ALA A 79 5.72 -14.89 1.37
N ASP A 80 6.34 -15.38 0.29
CA ASP A 80 5.63 -15.81 -0.91
C ASP A 80 4.91 -17.16 -0.66
N PRO A 81 3.56 -17.19 -0.64
CA PRO A 81 2.81 -18.41 -0.37
C PRO A 81 2.96 -19.45 -1.49
N ALA A 82 3.41 -19.05 -2.70
CA ALA A 82 3.63 -19.97 -3.80
C ALA A 82 4.85 -20.90 -3.61
N GLN A 83 5.74 -20.58 -2.66
CA GLN A 83 6.88 -21.45 -2.30
C GLN A 83 6.42 -22.68 -1.50
N VAL A 84 5.44 -22.51 -0.62
CA VAL A 84 4.92 -23.59 0.25
C VAL A 84 3.73 -24.32 -0.40
N ARG A 85 3.00 -23.66 -1.31
CA ARG A 85 1.86 -24.23 -2.08
C ARG A 85 0.74 -24.84 -1.24
N MET A 86 0.59 -24.40 0.00
CA MET A 86 -0.52 -24.81 0.89
C MET A 86 -1.55 -23.69 1.00
N THR A 87 -2.84 -24.03 1.00
CA THR A 87 -3.95 -23.06 1.13
C THR A 87 -3.81 -22.17 2.38
N ASP A 88 -3.34 -22.73 3.50
CA ASP A 88 -3.17 -21.96 4.74
C ASP A 88 -2.07 -20.91 4.63
N ALA A 89 -1.03 -21.14 3.82
CA ALA A 89 -0.04 -20.11 3.52
C ALA A 89 -0.69 -18.94 2.76
N PHE A 90 -1.57 -19.21 1.79
CA PHE A 90 -2.32 -18.17 1.09
C PHE A 90 -3.25 -17.37 2.01
N ARG A 91 -3.90 -18.04 2.98
CA ARG A 91 -4.73 -17.37 4.01
C ARG A 91 -3.88 -16.48 4.92
N ALA A 92 -2.76 -17.00 5.42
CA ALA A 92 -1.83 -16.23 6.25
C ALA A 92 -1.31 -14.99 5.52
N THR A 93 -0.84 -15.13 4.27
CA THR A 93 -0.41 -14.02 3.42
C THR A 93 -1.54 -13.01 3.18
N ARG A 94 -2.76 -13.46 2.89
CA ARG A 94 -3.94 -12.59 2.72
C ARG A 94 -4.18 -11.75 3.97
N ASP A 95 -4.18 -12.38 5.13
CA ASP A 95 -4.50 -11.74 6.41
C ASP A 95 -3.40 -10.76 6.83
N GLU A 96 -2.14 -11.08 6.53
CA GLU A 96 -1.01 -10.18 6.73
C GLU A 96 -1.09 -8.94 5.82
N ILE A 97 -1.38 -9.11 4.53
CA ILE A 97 -1.61 -7.99 3.59
C ILE A 97 -2.80 -7.14 4.05
N GLY A 98 -3.87 -7.78 4.50
CA GLY A 98 -5.07 -7.12 5.03
C GLY A 98 -4.77 -6.26 6.26
N SER A 99 -3.96 -6.79 7.17
CA SER A 99 -3.50 -6.09 8.37
C SER A 99 -2.61 -4.90 8.04
N SER A 100 -1.63 -5.08 7.16
CA SER A 100 -0.75 -4.00 6.67
C SER A 100 -1.52 -2.90 5.94
N ALA A 101 -2.47 -3.26 5.09
CA ALA A 101 -3.36 -2.30 4.42
C ALA A 101 -4.23 -1.52 5.42
N SER A 102 -4.69 -2.17 6.49
CA SER A 102 -5.46 -1.52 7.56
C SER A 102 -4.63 -0.48 8.31
N ARG A 103 -3.39 -0.81 8.67
CA ARG A 103 -2.45 0.13 9.29
C ARG A 103 -2.16 1.32 8.38
N LEU A 104 -1.94 1.06 7.08
CA LEU A 104 -1.73 2.11 6.09
C LEU A 104 -2.93 3.07 6.03
N GLY A 105 -4.15 2.52 5.98
CA GLY A 105 -5.38 3.32 5.96
C GLY A 105 -5.59 4.19 7.20
N ALA A 106 -5.30 3.66 8.39
CA ALA A 106 -5.40 4.40 9.63
C ALA A 106 -4.43 5.60 9.66
N CYS A 107 -3.21 5.42 9.15
CA CYS A 107 -2.21 6.48 9.05
C CYS A 107 -2.62 7.56 8.04
N PHE A 108 -3.11 7.17 6.86
CA PHE A 108 -3.57 8.12 5.83
C PHE A 108 -4.84 8.89 6.22
N CYS A 109 -5.75 8.28 6.99
CA CYS A 109 -6.92 8.97 7.51
C CYS A 109 -6.51 10.18 8.39
N ARG A 110 -5.45 10.02 9.18
CA ARG A 110 -4.92 11.08 10.06
C ARG A 110 -4.22 12.20 9.27
N ALA A 111 -3.57 11.88 8.15
CA ALA A 111 -2.91 12.86 7.29
C ALA A 111 -3.86 13.61 6.33
N THR A 112 -5.00 13.03 5.97
CA THR A 112 -5.97 13.63 5.01
C THR A 112 -7.04 14.48 5.69
N LEU A 113 -7.00 14.63 7.02
CA LEU A 113 -7.80 15.61 7.77
C LEU A 113 -7.22 17.04 7.69
N MET A 114 -6.24 17.27 6.82
CA MET A 114 -5.99 18.59 6.25
C MET A 114 -6.40 18.55 4.77
N PRO A 115 -7.38 19.38 4.34
CA PRO A 115 -7.57 19.60 2.91
C PRO A 115 -6.26 20.12 2.30
N PRO A 116 -5.98 19.90 1.00
CA PRO A 116 -4.96 20.70 0.34
C PRO A 116 -5.31 22.16 0.61
N ALA A 117 -4.37 22.94 1.12
CA ALA A 117 -4.54 24.37 1.30
C ALA A 117 -4.85 24.98 -0.07
N VAL A 118 -6.13 25.02 -0.42
CA VAL A 118 -6.62 25.78 -1.57
C VAL A 118 -6.56 27.23 -1.09
N GLU A 119 -5.52 27.90 -1.58
CA GLU A 119 -5.28 29.34 -1.60
C GLU A 119 -6.45 30.21 -1.06
N ALA A 120 -6.54 30.36 0.26
CA ALA A 120 -7.32 31.42 0.86
C ALA A 120 -6.45 32.68 0.87
N THR A 121 -6.44 33.40 -0.25
CA THR A 121 -5.93 34.78 -0.30
C THR A 121 -6.71 35.63 0.70
N ARG A 122 -6.16 35.80 1.92
CA ARG A 122 -6.57 36.86 2.83
C ARG A 122 -5.38 37.67 3.27
N ARG A 123 -5.43 38.94 2.87
CA ARG A 123 -4.53 40.03 3.25
C ARG A 123 -4.31 40.12 4.76
N ARG A 124 -3.05 40.45 5.09
CA ARG A 124 -2.51 41.24 6.21
C ARG A 124 -2.80 40.78 7.65
N GLY A 125 -1.70 40.45 8.33
CA GLY A 125 -1.34 41.09 9.60
C GLY A 125 -1.41 40.21 10.84
N GLY A 126 -0.29 40.10 11.54
CA GLY A 126 -0.25 39.74 12.97
C GLY A 126 0.41 38.39 13.26
N ALA A 127 1.69 38.43 13.62
CA ALA A 127 2.43 37.33 14.21
C ALA A 127 1.70 36.77 15.44
N ARG A 128 1.51 35.44 15.48
CA ARG A 128 1.38 34.66 16.72
C ARG A 128 2.01 33.29 16.51
N GLU A 129 3.06 33.03 17.28
CA GLU A 129 3.67 31.73 17.50
C GLU A 129 2.59 30.68 17.79
N PHE A 130 2.66 29.55 17.07
CA PHE A 130 1.88 28.35 17.36
C PHE A 130 2.82 27.27 17.91
N PRO A 131 2.46 26.60 19.01
CA PRO A 131 3.36 25.68 19.70
C PRO A 131 3.58 24.41 18.88
N LEU A 132 4.84 23.96 18.87
CA LEU A 132 5.27 22.68 18.30
C LEU A 132 4.63 21.53 19.09
N LEU A 133 3.48 21.03 18.63
CA LEU A 133 2.87 19.83 19.18
C LEU A 133 3.21 18.59 18.32
N GLY A 134 4.30 17.93 18.71
CA GLY A 134 4.47 16.48 18.72
C GLY A 134 4.03 15.70 17.49
N SER A 135 4.88 15.67 16.46
CA SER A 135 4.89 14.64 15.42
C SER A 135 5.37 13.30 15.99
N HIS A 136 4.48 12.54 16.63
CA HIS A 136 4.71 11.14 17.01
C HIS A 136 3.56 10.25 16.50
N CYS A 137 3.73 9.69 15.30
CA CYS A 137 3.04 8.47 14.88
C CYS A 137 3.96 7.52 14.08
N CYS A 138 5.22 7.90 13.84
CA CYS A 138 6.20 7.07 13.16
C CYS A 138 7.52 7.03 13.95
N SER A 139 7.45 6.63 15.22
CA SER A 139 8.63 6.08 15.90
C SER A 139 8.46 4.57 15.94
N ASN A 140 9.04 3.94 14.92
CA ASN A 140 9.35 2.53 14.91
C ASN A 140 10.48 2.33 15.93
N GLU A 141 10.15 1.94 17.15
CA GLU A 141 11.15 1.46 18.09
C GLU A 141 11.28 -0.05 17.88
N SER A 142 12.15 -0.39 16.93
CA SER A 142 12.80 -1.69 16.90
C SER A 142 13.92 -1.62 17.92
N MET A 143 13.80 -2.34 19.03
CA MET A 143 14.96 -2.65 19.87
C MET A 143 14.69 -3.91 20.72
N THR A 144 15.30 -5.00 20.25
CA THR A 144 15.81 -6.19 20.98
C THR A 144 14.83 -7.07 21.76
#